data_AF-A0A381J565-F1
#
_entry.id   AF-A0A381J565-F1
#
_cell.length_a   1.000
_cell.length_b   1.000
_cell.length_c   1.000
_cell.angle_alpha   90.00
_cell.angle_beta   90.00
_cell.angle_gamma   90.00
#
_symmetry.space_group_name_H-M   'P 1'
#
loop_
_entity.id
_entity.type
_entity.pdbx_description
1 polymer ?
#
loop_
_entity_poly.entity_id
_entity_poly.type
_entity_poly.pdbx_seq_one_letter_code
_entity_poly.pdbx_strand_id
1 'polypeptide(L)'
;MFKKIFTALIYLLVLIIFILAFKNALNKHKYTLSGLDEIIKYNCSLVMNVENKLYDYDNVKFFKSNYSSDNIITTNQIKVTNNEIKYCNYAITINQDYIFTYIDNKKSIFKIQSPLSDESRTFLLNSFFKNGVTDITVYPFKDTNKLCVQVERAYYFVDLLSKSIKHLDGGRFAILQVNLKENVIIIMKMDILEGYTYVFDENGEFICKFL
;
A
#
# COMPACT_ATOMS: atom_id res chain seq x y z
N MET A 1 52.39 -4.01 25.26
CA MET A 1 51.36 -4.89 24.65
C MET A 1 49.94 -4.37 24.88
N PHE A 2 49.60 -3.99 26.11
CA PHE A 2 48.30 -3.42 26.49
C PHE A 2 47.83 -2.22 25.64
N LYS A 3 48.71 -1.24 25.37
CA LYS A 3 48.38 -0.09 24.51
C LYS A 3 47.91 -0.51 23.10
N LYS A 4 48.56 -1.49 22.47
CA LYS A 4 48.19 -1.95 21.11
C LYS A 4 46.82 -2.63 21.08
N ILE A 5 46.51 -3.42 22.11
CA ILE A 5 45.20 -4.09 22.26
C ILE A 5 44.10 -3.05 22.50
N PHE A 6 44.37 -2.04 23.33
CA PHE A 6 43.43 -0.96 23.61
C PHE A 6 43.16 -0.11 22.35
N THR A 7 44.19 0.21 21.56
CA THR A 7 44.01 0.94 20.30
C THR A 7 43.21 0.11 19.28
N ALA A 8 43.45 -1.20 19.18
CA ALA A 8 42.68 -2.08 18.30
C ALA A 8 41.19 -2.15 18.69
N LEU A 9 40.88 -2.17 19.99
CA LEU A 9 39.50 -2.12 20.49
C LEU A 9 38.80 -0.81 20.12
N ILE A 10 39.50 0.33 20.23
CA ILE A 10 38.95 1.64 19.82
C ILE A 10 38.64 1.65 18.32
N TYR A 11 39.55 1.15 17.47
CA TYR A 11 39.31 1.09 16.03
C TYR A 11 38.13 0.18 15.66
N LEU A 12 37.98 -0.97 16.34
CA LEU A 12 36.83 -1.86 16.14
C LEU A 12 35.52 -1.17 16.50
N LEU A 13 35.50 -0.42 17.60
CA LEU A 13 34.30 0.28 18.08
C LEU A 13 33.89 1.42 17.13
N VAL A 14 34.87 2.16 16.59
CA VAL A 14 34.65 3.18 15.55
C VAL A 14 34.10 2.54 14.27
N LEU A 15 34.64 1.39 13.85
CA LEU A 15 34.17 0.68 12.65
C LEU A 15 32.71 0.23 12.79
N ILE A 16 32.31 -0.31 13.95
CA ILE A 16 30.93 -0.72 14.20
C ILE A 16 29.97 0.48 14.14
N ILE A 17 30.34 1.62 14.75
CA ILE A 17 29.55 2.85 14.68
C ILE A 17 29.41 3.32 13.23
N PHE A 18 30.49 3.25 12.44
CA PHE A 18 30.48 3.65 11.03
C PHE A 18 29.54 2.77 10.19
N ILE A 19 29.58 1.44 10.39
CA ILE A 19 28.69 0.50 9.68
C ILE A 19 27.22 0.77 10.05
N LEU A 20 26.91 0.99 11.33
CA LEU A 20 25.57 1.31 11.79
C LEU A 20 25.07 2.64 11.21
N ALA A 21 25.91 3.67 11.20
CA ALA A 21 25.59 4.98 10.64
C ALA A 21 25.38 4.90 9.11
N PHE A 22 26.23 4.15 8.40
CA PHE A 22 26.11 3.97 6.96
C PHE A 22 24.86 3.19 6.57
N LYS A 23 24.51 2.15 7.32
CA LYS A 23 23.26 1.40 7.15
C LYS A 23 22.03 2.30 7.35
N ASN A 24 22.03 3.14 8.38
CA ASN A 24 20.98 4.12 8.60
C ASN A 24 20.90 5.19 7.50
N ALA A 25 22.05 5.67 7.02
CA ALA A 25 22.10 6.66 5.94
C ALA A 25 21.59 6.08 4.61
N LEU A 26 21.98 4.85 4.26
CA LEU A 26 21.46 4.15 3.08
C LEU A 26 19.95 3.94 3.15
N ASN A 27 19.42 3.54 4.31
CA ASN A 27 17.97 3.41 4.52
C ASN A 27 17.24 4.74 4.35
N LYS A 28 17.86 5.86 4.76
CA LYS A 28 17.28 7.21 4.61
C LYS A 28 17.39 7.75 3.19
N HIS A 29 18.44 7.41 2.44
CA HIS A 29 18.65 7.83 1.05
C HIS A 29 17.85 7.04 0.02
N LYS A 30 17.30 5.86 0.38
CA LYS A 30 16.41 5.09 -0.51
C LYS A 30 15.15 5.87 -0.91
N TYR A 31 14.76 6.90 -0.15
CA TYR A 31 13.50 7.63 -0.33
C TYR A 31 13.77 9.13 -0.48
N THR A 32 13.71 9.63 -1.71
CA THR A 32 13.81 11.07 -2.00
C THR A 32 12.43 11.59 -2.36
N LEU A 33 11.69 12.10 -1.37
CA LEU A 33 10.37 12.69 -1.61
C LEU A 33 10.53 14.05 -2.30
N SER A 34 10.14 14.13 -3.57
CA SER A 34 9.93 15.40 -4.26
C SER A 34 8.73 16.15 -3.65
N GLY A 35 8.81 17.48 -3.61
CA GLY A 35 7.86 18.37 -2.94
C GLY A 35 6.38 18.12 -3.26
N LEU A 36 5.56 18.37 -2.24
CA LEU A 36 4.13 18.05 -2.13
C LEU A 36 3.20 19.04 -2.85
N ASP A 37 3.61 19.58 -4.00
CA ASP A 37 2.74 20.41 -4.83
C ASP A 37 2.41 19.67 -6.14
N GLU A 38 1.16 19.18 -6.21
CA GLU A 38 0.48 18.37 -7.25
C GLU A 38 0.36 16.86 -7.00
N ILE A 39 -0.50 16.37 -6.11
CA ILE A 39 -0.86 14.93 -6.17
C ILE A 39 -2.35 14.66 -5.88
N ILE A 40 -3.16 14.68 -6.94
CA ILE A 40 -4.06 13.55 -7.22
C ILE A 40 -3.49 12.88 -8.46
N LYS A 41 -2.76 11.77 -8.32
CA LYS A 41 -2.34 10.96 -9.48
C LYS A 41 -2.53 9.48 -9.17
N TYR A 42 -3.77 9.01 -9.32
CA TYR A 42 -4.07 7.57 -9.30
C TYR A 42 -3.72 6.98 -10.66
N ASN A 43 -2.44 6.66 -10.84
CA ASN A 43 -2.00 5.85 -11.96
C ASN A 43 -2.12 4.38 -11.53
N CYS A 44 -3.15 3.68 -12.03
CA CYS A 44 -3.28 2.24 -11.83
C CYS A 44 -2.06 1.55 -12.48
N SER A 45 -1.09 1.11 -11.68
CA SER A 45 0.14 0.48 -12.19
C SER A 45 0.23 -1.01 -11.89
N LEU A 46 -0.75 -1.58 -11.19
CA LEU A 46 -0.85 -3.02 -10.97
C LEU A 46 -1.67 -3.63 -12.09
N VAL A 47 -1.27 -4.79 -12.57
CA VAL A 47 -1.92 -5.47 -13.70
C VAL A 47 -2.44 -6.82 -13.22
N MET A 48 -3.69 -7.11 -13.57
CA MET A 48 -4.30 -8.42 -13.40
C MET A 48 -4.67 -8.99 -14.76
N ASN A 49 -4.40 -10.29 -14.93
CA ASN A 49 -4.86 -11.03 -16.10
C ASN A 49 -6.35 -11.39 -15.98
N VAL A 50 -7.15 -11.00 -16.96
CA VAL A 50 -8.59 -11.29 -17.05
C VAL A 50 -9.01 -11.67 -18.46
N GLU A 51 -10.28 -12.04 -18.63
CA GLU A 51 -10.86 -12.32 -19.94
C GLU A 51 -11.06 -11.03 -20.76
N ASN A 52 -10.89 -11.11 -22.08
CA ASN A 52 -11.26 -10.02 -22.97
C ASN A 52 -12.78 -9.94 -23.11
N LYS A 53 -13.42 -9.06 -22.33
CA LYS A 53 -14.85 -8.78 -22.42
C LYS A 53 -15.18 -7.37 -21.93
N LEU A 54 -16.46 -7.02 -22.02
CA LEU A 54 -17.02 -5.83 -21.37
C LEU A 54 -17.29 -6.16 -19.91
N TYR A 55 -16.75 -5.35 -19.01
CA TYR A 55 -17.01 -5.43 -17.57
C TYR A 55 -17.84 -4.23 -17.12
N ASP A 56 -18.91 -4.50 -16.39
CA ASP A 56 -19.67 -3.47 -15.69
C ASP A 56 -18.89 -2.97 -14.46
N TYR A 57 -19.00 -1.69 -14.15
CA TYR A 57 -18.41 -1.08 -12.97
C TYR A 57 -19.27 0.00 -12.34
N ASP A 58 -19.11 0.18 -11.03
CA ASP A 58 -19.80 1.22 -10.26
C ASP A 58 -18.86 2.36 -9.89
N ASN A 59 -19.31 3.60 -10.04
CA ASN A 59 -18.57 4.79 -9.62
C ASN A 59 -18.95 5.21 -8.19
N VAL A 60 -17.99 5.17 -7.26
CA VAL A 60 -18.18 5.67 -5.89
C VAL A 60 -17.41 6.97 -5.73
N LYS A 61 -18.12 8.10 -5.63
CA LYS A 61 -17.49 9.41 -5.37
C LYS A 61 -16.99 9.46 -3.92
N PHE A 62 -15.68 9.62 -3.73
CA PHE A 62 -15.14 10.11 -2.46
C PHE A 62 -14.74 11.57 -2.62
N PHE A 63 -15.18 12.37 -1.64
CA PHE A 63 -15.01 13.82 -1.50
C PHE A 63 -15.73 14.69 -2.55
N LYS A 64 -16.70 15.47 -2.07
CA LYS A 64 -17.14 16.71 -2.72
C LYS A 64 -15.91 17.59 -2.93
N SER A 65 -15.30 17.53 -4.09
CA SER A 65 -14.57 18.67 -4.64
C SER A 65 -15.27 19.03 -5.95
N ASN A 66 -15.77 20.26 -5.98
CA ASN A 66 -16.40 20.86 -7.15
C ASN A 66 -15.36 21.00 -8.26
N TYR A 67 -15.16 19.97 -9.05
CA TYR A 67 -14.56 20.11 -10.37
C TYR A 67 -15.63 19.73 -11.39
N SER A 68 -16.28 20.78 -11.90
CA SER A 68 -17.02 20.72 -13.16
C SER A 68 -16.04 20.50 -14.31
N SER A 69 -16.56 19.91 -15.39
CA SER A 69 -15.94 19.65 -16.68
C SER A 69 -14.86 18.59 -16.71
N ASP A 70 -15.29 17.37 -17.02
CA ASP A 70 -14.71 16.58 -18.12
C ASP A 70 -15.82 15.70 -18.70
N ASN A 71 -15.77 15.46 -20.01
CA ASN A 71 -16.73 14.65 -20.75
C ASN A 71 -16.83 13.24 -20.14
N ILE A 72 -17.83 13.04 -19.30
CA ILE A 72 -18.07 11.75 -18.65
C ILE A 72 -18.55 10.80 -19.75
N ILE A 73 -17.71 9.83 -20.08
CA ILE A 73 -18.12 8.63 -20.82
C ILE A 73 -19.31 8.03 -20.05
N THR A 74 -20.49 8.03 -20.66
CA THR A 74 -21.77 7.65 -20.05
C THR A 74 -21.96 6.14 -19.93
N THR A 75 -20.97 5.34 -20.34
CA THR A 75 -21.03 3.89 -20.21
C THR A 75 -20.34 3.44 -18.94
N ASN A 76 -21.09 2.84 -18.01
CA ASN A 76 -20.55 2.13 -16.83
C ASN A 76 -19.86 0.80 -17.21
N GLN A 77 -19.30 0.72 -18.41
CA GLN A 77 -18.68 -0.46 -18.96
C GLN A 77 -17.28 -0.14 -19.46
N ILE A 78 -16.33 -1.03 -19.19
CA ILE A 78 -14.99 -0.98 -19.77
C ILE A 78 -14.75 -2.22 -20.60
N LYS A 79 -14.29 -1.97 -21.82
CA LYS A 79 -13.79 -3.02 -22.69
C LYS A 79 -12.36 -3.33 -22.31
N VAL A 80 -12.14 -4.54 -21.81
CA VAL A 80 -10.78 -5.04 -21.58
C VAL A 80 -10.25 -5.68 -22.86
N THR A 81 -9.03 -5.29 -23.22
CA THR A 81 -8.28 -5.81 -24.36
C THR A 81 -6.90 -6.23 -23.88
N ASN A 82 -6.28 -7.20 -24.55
CA ASN A 82 -4.98 -7.78 -24.17
C ASN A 82 -4.97 -8.52 -22.83
N ASN A 83 -6.13 -8.97 -22.37
CA ASN A 83 -6.31 -9.78 -21.17
C ASN A 83 -5.84 -9.09 -19.89
N GLU A 84 -5.78 -7.77 -19.83
CA GLU A 84 -5.19 -7.03 -18.72
C GLU A 84 -6.10 -5.92 -18.17
N ILE A 85 -6.31 -5.89 -16.86
CA ILE A 85 -6.90 -4.76 -16.14
C ILE A 85 -5.86 -4.10 -15.26
N LYS A 86 -5.76 -2.77 -15.36
CA LYS A 86 -4.96 -1.95 -14.46
C LYS A 86 -5.76 -1.58 -13.21
N TYR A 87 -5.17 -1.75 -12.03
CA TYR A 87 -5.82 -1.44 -10.76
C TYR A 87 -4.89 -0.80 -9.71
N CYS A 88 -5.49 -0.32 -8.61
CA CYS A 88 -4.77 0.30 -7.50
C CYS A 88 -4.79 -0.56 -6.23
N ASN A 89 -5.93 -1.16 -5.92
CA ASN A 89 -6.15 -2.01 -4.76
C ASN A 89 -7.37 -2.91 -5.01
N TYR A 90 -7.61 -3.87 -4.13
CA TYR A 90 -8.77 -4.76 -4.19
C TYR A 90 -9.34 -5.00 -2.80
N ALA A 91 -10.61 -5.36 -2.70
CA ALA A 91 -11.23 -5.87 -1.49
C ALA A 91 -11.50 -7.36 -1.63
N ILE A 92 -11.35 -8.09 -0.53
CA ILE A 92 -11.79 -9.47 -0.41
C ILE A 92 -12.97 -9.47 0.54
N THR A 93 -13.98 -10.27 0.23
CA THR A 93 -15.04 -10.67 1.16
C THR A 93 -15.02 -12.20 1.28
N ILE A 94 -15.86 -12.76 2.15
CA ILE A 94 -15.97 -14.23 2.29
C ILE A 94 -16.26 -14.89 0.92
N ASN A 95 -17.15 -14.31 0.13
CA ASN A 95 -17.73 -14.95 -1.05
C ASN A 95 -17.24 -14.39 -2.39
N GLN A 96 -16.60 -13.22 -2.40
CA GLN A 96 -16.27 -12.50 -3.63
C GLN A 96 -15.14 -11.51 -3.40
N ASP A 97 -14.47 -11.15 -4.49
CA ASP A 97 -13.41 -10.17 -4.50
C ASP A 97 -13.79 -9.01 -5.44
N TYR A 98 -13.28 -7.82 -5.13
CA TYR A 98 -13.58 -6.60 -5.85
C TYR A 98 -12.30 -5.83 -6.14
N ILE A 99 -12.18 -5.28 -7.34
CA ILE A 99 -11.02 -4.45 -7.70
C ILE A 99 -11.44 -3.00 -7.79
N PHE A 100 -10.58 -2.14 -7.25
CA PHE A 100 -10.70 -0.70 -7.34
C PHE A 100 -9.72 -0.16 -8.38
N THR A 101 -10.27 0.60 -9.33
CA THR A 101 -9.50 1.32 -10.34
C THR A 101 -9.88 2.80 -10.32
N TYR A 102 -9.09 3.65 -10.98
CA TYR A 102 -9.39 5.06 -11.16
C TYR A 102 -9.49 5.38 -12.65
N ILE A 103 -10.63 5.91 -13.07
CA ILE A 103 -10.94 6.22 -14.47
C ILE A 103 -11.49 7.64 -14.50
N ASP A 104 -10.86 8.51 -15.27
CA ASP A 104 -11.19 9.94 -15.34
C ASP A 104 -11.28 10.58 -13.94
N ASN A 105 -10.31 10.27 -13.08
CA ASN A 105 -10.23 10.69 -11.66
C ASN A 105 -11.38 10.20 -10.76
N LYS A 106 -12.21 9.26 -11.21
CA LYS A 106 -13.27 8.64 -10.40
C LYS A 106 -12.89 7.22 -10.02
N LYS A 107 -13.21 6.85 -8.77
CA LYS A 107 -13.03 5.49 -8.27
C LYS A 107 -14.12 4.59 -8.85
N SER A 108 -13.69 3.51 -9.50
CA SER A 108 -14.53 2.50 -10.12
C SER A 108 -14.33 1.14 -9.45
N ILE A 109 -15.41 0.36 -9.29
CA ILE A 109 -15.41 -0.95 -8.63
C ILE A 109 -15.80 -2.04 -9.63
N PHE A 110 -14.95 -3.06 -9.76
CA PHE A 110 -15.18 -4.27 -10.56
C PHE A 110 -15.37 -5.46 -9.66
N LYS A 111 -16.34 -6.31 -9.96
CA LYS A 111 -16.52 -7.60 -9.26
C LYS A 111 -15.84 -8.71 -10.04
N ILE A 112 -14.58 -8.97 -9.70
CA ILE A 112 -13.73 -9.95 -10.39
C ILE A 112 -12.85 -10.68 -9.35
N GLN A 113 -12.42 -11.88 -9.68
CA GLN A 113 -11.57 -12.69 -8.81
C GLN A 113 -10.23 -11.98 -8.53
N SER A 114 -9.76 -12.04 -7.28
CA SER A 114 -8.48 -11.47 -6.84
C SER A 114 -7.28 -12.06 -7.59
N PRO A 115 -6.15 -11.33 -7.74
CA PRO A 115 -4.95 -11.85 -8.40
C PRO A 115 -4.14 -12.77 -7.48
N LEU A 116 -4.59 -12.95 -6.24
CA LEU A 116 -3.98 -13.84 -5.27
C LEU A 116 -4.17 -15.31 -5.66
N SER A 117 -3.19 -16.13 -5.31
CA SER A 117 -3.40 -17.58 -5.28
C SER A 117 -4.46 -17.96 -4.26
N ASP A 118 -5.15 -19.08 -4.49
CA ASP A 118 -6.16 -19.60 -3.57
C ASP A 118 -5.60 -19.81 -2.15
N GLU A 119 -4.33 -20.22 -2.04
CA GLU A 119 -3.63 -20.36 -0.76
C GLU A 119 -3.47 -19.01 -0.05
N SER A 120 -3.01 -17.98 -0.77
CA SER A 120 -2.84 -16.63 -0.22
C SER A 120 -4.19 -16.04 0.20
N ARG A 121 -5.23 -16.23 -0.64
CA ARG A 121 -6.59 -15.81 -0.31
C ARG A 121 -7.11 -16.50 0.95
N THR A 122 -6.94 -17.82 1.05
CA THR A 122 -7.35 -18.62 2.21
C THR A 122 -6.63 -18.19 3.47
N PHE A 123 -5.32 -17.92 3.37
CA PHE A 123 -4.54 -17.39 4.48
C PHE A 123 -5.08 -16.05 4.99
N LEU A 124 -5.37 -15.10 4.09
CA LEU A 124 -5.93 -13.80 4.47
C LEU A 124 -7.32 -13.94 5.09
N LEU A 125 -8.19 -14.79 4.52
CA LEU A 125 -9.52 -15.07 5.07
C LEU A 125 -9.40 -15.59 6.51
N ASN A 126 -8.60 -16.64 6.71
CA ASN A 126 -8.42 -17.27 8.03
C ASN A 126 -7.78 -16.32 9.06
N SER A 127 -6.98 -15.35 8.60
CA SER A 127 -6.29 -14.41 9.46
C SER A 127 -7.19 -13.27 9.91
N PHE A 128 -7.99 -12.71 8.99
CA PHE A 128 -8.69 -11.44 9.21
C PHE A 128 -10.21 -11.53 9.32
N PHE A 129 -10.86 -12.58 8.82
CA PHE A 129 -12.34 -12.71 8.85
C PHE A 129 -12.84 -13.34 10.14
N LYS A 130 -12.32 -12.88 11.28
CA LYS A 130 -12.76 -13.29 12.61
C LYS A 130 -13.70 -12.22 13.18
N ASN A 131 -14.58 -12.62 14.11
CA ASN A 131 -15.36 -11.70 14.94
C ASN A 131 -16.18 -10.64 14.17
N GLY A 132 -16.84 -11.02 13.07
CA GLY A 132 -17.80 -10.15 12.39
C GLY A 132 -17.21 -9.25 11.30
N VAL A 133 -15.92 -9.35 10.99
CA VAL A 133 -15.31 -8.70 9.82
C VAL A 133 -15.94 -9.25 8.53
N THR A 134 -16.52 -8.37 7.72
CA THR A 134 -17.22 -8.72 6.47
C THR A 134 -16.38 -8.58 5.22
N ASP A 135 -15.35 -7.74 5.28
CA ASP A 135 -14.47 -7.43 4.17
C ASP A 135 -13.11 -6.91 4.66
N ILE A 136 -12.10 -7.06 3.82
CA ILE A 136 -10.79 -6.46 4.00
C ILE A 136 -10.41 -5.74 2.71
N THR A 137 -9.75 -4.59 2.82
CA THR A 137 -9.14 -3.91 1.66
C THR A 137 -7.66 -4.21 1.62
N VAL A 138 -7.17 -4.60 0.46
CA VAL A 138 -5.79 -5.03 0.23
C VAL A 138 -5.11 -4.07 -0.74
N TYR A 139 -3.99 -3.52 -0.29
CA TYR A 139 -3.12 -2.62 -1.02
C TYR A 139 -1.81 -3.38 -1.31
N PRO A 140 -1.67 -3.98 -2.49
CA PRO A 140 -0.46 -4.71 -2.83
C PRO A 140 0.69 -3.75 -3.10
N PHE A 141 1.90 -4.18 -2.73
CA PHE A 141 3.13 -3.53 -3.12
C PHE A 141 3.55 -4.00 -4.54
N LYS A 142 4.34 -3.19 -5.25
CA LYS A 142 4.79 -3.51 -6.60
C LYS A 142 5.71 -4.73 -6.58
N ASP A 143 5.45 -5.69 -7.47
CA ASP A 143 6.32 -6.85 -7.76
C ASP A 143 6.82 -7.62 -6.51
N THR A 144 5.99 -7.73 -5.46
CA THR A 144 6.35 -8.47 -4.24
C THR A 144 5.15 -9.21 -3.64
N ASN A 145 5.43 -10.25 -2.85
CA ASN A 145 4.43 -10.97 -2.04
C ASN A 145 4.01 -10.19 -0.78
N LYS A 146 4.23 -8.87 -0.78
CA LYS A 146 3.98 -7.99 0.36
C LYS A 146 2.70 -7.20 0.11
N LEU A 147 1.88 -7.10 1.13
CA LEU A 147 0.60 -6.40 1.10
C LEU A 147 0.48 -5.49 2.32
N CYS A 148 -0.20 -4.35 2.17
CA CYS A 148 -0.84 -3.70 3.30
C CYS A 148 -2.33 -4.08 3.29
N VAL A 149 -2.83 -4.63 4.38
CA VAL A 149 -4.22 -5.01 4.56
C VAL A 149 -4.86 -4.06 5.55
N GLN A 150 -5.98 -3.47 5.14
CA GLN A 150 -6.86 -2.70 6.00
C GLN A 150 -8.02 -3.57 6.44
N VAL A 151 -8.22 -3.65 7.75
CA VAL A 151 -9.39 -4.28 8.37
C VAL A 151 -10.01 -3.25 9.29
N GLU A 152 -11.24 -2.83 8.97
CA GLU A 152 -11.92 -1.73 9.65
C GLU A 152 -11.04 -0.45 9.71
N ARG A 153 -10.50 -0.14 10.90
CA ARG A 153 -9.64 1.04 11.16
C ARG A 153 -8.17 0.68 11.45
N ALA A 154 -7.83 -0.61 11.38
CA ALA A 154 -6.50 -1.12 11.61
C ALA A 154 -5.80 -1.46 10.29
N TYR A 155 -4.48 -1.35 10.30
CA TYR A 155 -3.63 -1.66 9.14
C TYR A 155 -2.60 -2.71 9.53
N TYR A 156 -2.34 -3.61 8.59
CA TYR A 156 -1.44 -4.75 8.77
C TYR A 156 -0.51 -4.85 7.57
N PHE A 157 0.78 -4.99 7.81
CA PHE A 157 1.75 -5.34 6.78
C PHE A 157 1.90 -6.85 6.76
N VAL A 158 1.65 -7.45 5.59
CA VAL A 158 1.55 -8.89 5.42
C VAL A 158 2.57 -9.34 4.39
N ASP A 159 3.25 -10.44 4.69
CA ASP A 159 4.08 -11.17 3.74
C ASP A 159 3.43 -12.52 3.45
N LEU A 160 2.97 -12.70 2.22
CA LEU A 160 2.28 -13.91 1.79
C LEU A 160 3.21 -15.14 1.72
N LEU A 161 4.51 -14.95 1.47
CA LEU A 161 5.47 -16.06 1.41
C LEU A 161 5.78 -16.59 2.80
N SER A 162 6.12 -15.69 3.72
CA SER A 162 6.44 -16.07 5.11
C SER A 162 5.20 -16.23 5.99
N LYS A 163 4.01 -15.88 5.47
CA LYS A 163 2.74 -15.81 6.20
C LYS A 163 2.84 -14.97 7.48
N SER A 164 3.69 -13.95 7.46
CA SER A 164 3.89 -13.04 8.59
C SER A 164 2.94 -11.85 8.52
N ILE A 165 2.50 -11.39 9.69
CA ILE A 165 1.57 -10.26 9.85
C ILE A 165 2.15 -9.32 10.91
N LYS A 166 2.38 -8.06 10.53
CA LYS A 166 2.81 -6.98 11.41
C LYS A 166 1.69 -5.95 11.53
N HIS A 167 1.13 -5.81 12.73
CA HIS A 167 0.11 -4.80 13.00
C HIS A 167 0.73 -3.40 13.09
N LEU A 168 0.07 -2.40 12.51
CA LEU A 168 0.42 -1.00 12.70
C LEU A 168 -0.29 -0.46 13.94
N ASP A 169 0.44 -0.42 15.05
CA ASP A 169 -0.10 0.06 16.33
C ASP A 169 -0.32 1.59 16.34
N GLY A 170 -1.31 2.03 17.13
CA GLY A 170 -1.27 3.37 17.72
C GLY A 170 -2.10 4.48 17.09
N GLY A 171 -3.31 4.22 16.57
CA GLY A 171 -4.25 5.31 16.25
C GLY A 171 -5.36 4.94 15.28
N ARG A 172 -6.20 5.94 14.95
CA ARG A 172 -7.06 5.87 13.77
C ARG A 172 -6.25 6.34 12.57
N PHE A 173 -6.24 5.56 11.52
CA PHE A 173 -5.42 5.83 10.35
C PHE A 173 -6.26 5.89 9.08
N ALA A 174 -5.84 6.71 8.12
CA ALA A 174 -6.39 6.76 6.78
C ALA A 174 -5.24 6.62 5.78
N ILE A 175 -5.32 5.66 4.85
CA ILE A 175 -4.40 5.64 3.70
C ILE A 175 -4.67 6.87 2.85
N LEU A 176 -3.65 7.69 2.69
CA LEU A 176 -3.68 8.80 1.75
C LEU A 176 -3.29 8.33 0.35
N GLN A 177 -2.26 7.48 0.28
CA GLN A 177 -1.67 7.09 -1.00
C GLN A 177 -0.88 5.78 -0.88
N VAL A 178 -0.90 4.99 -1.95
CA VAL A 178 0.10 3.96 -2.22
C VAL A 178 0.97 4.48 -3.35
N ASN A 179 2.25 4.73 -3.09
CA ASN A 179 3.19 5.13 -4.14
C ASN A 179 3.88 3.87 -4.68
N LEU A 180 3.28 3.28 -5.71
CA LEU A 180 3.76 2.05 -6.35
C LEU A 180 5.11 2.24 -7.08
N LYS A 181 5.53 3.47 -7.38
CA LYS A 181 6.85 3.75 -7.96
C LYS A 181 7.95 3.57 -6.91
N GLU A 182 7.72 4.07 -5.71
CA GLU A 182 8.67 4.00 -4.59
C GLU A 182 8.43 2.79 -3.67
N ASN A 183 7.37 2.03 -3.94
CA ASN A 183 6.93 0.87 -3.18
C ASN A 183 6.63 1.18 -1.71
N VAL A 184 6.03 2.35 -1.45
CA VAL A 184 5.70 2.82 -0.10
C VAL A 184 4.21 3.06 0.04
N ILE A 185 3.73 2.95 1.28
CA ILE A 185 2.38 3.38 1.66
C ILE A 185 2.45 4.60 2.55
N ILE A 186 1.56 5.55 2.28
CA ILE A 186 1.45 6.83 2.96
C ILE A 186 0.14 6.83 3.75
N ILE A 187 0.26 6.89 5.07
CA ILE A 187 -0.85 6.76 6.02
C ILE A 187 -0.90 8.00 6.89
N MET A 188 -2.04 8.70 6.89
CA MET A 188 -2.33 9.77 7.83
C MET A 188 -2.84 9.18 9.13
N LYS A 189 -2.30 9.65 10.25
CA LYS A 189 -2.88 9.39 11.56
C LYS A 189 -3.92 10.46 11.88
N MET A 190 -5.17 10.05 12.01
CA MET A 190 -6.33 10.89 12.28
C MET A 190 -6.54 11.10 13.79
N ASP A 191 -5.60 11.78 14.45
CA ASP A 191 -5.77 12.24 15.84
C ASP A 191 -6.19 13.73 15.87
N ILE A 192 -6.87 14.13 16.95
CA ILE A 192 -7.69 15.36 17.06
C ILE A 192 -6.87 16.67 17.01
N LEU A 193 -5.53 16.61 17.12
CA LEU A 193 -4.70 17.80 17.29
C LEU A 193 -3.64 18.03 16.19
N GLU A 194 -3.07 16.98 15.59
CA GLU A 194 -2.06 17.12 14.53
C GLU A 194 -2.16 15.93 13.55
N GLY A 195 -2.56 16.22 12.31
CA GLY A 195 -2.69 15.23 11.23
C GLY A 195 -1.34 14.91 10.59
N TYR A 196 -0.45 14.22 11.31
CA TYR A 196 0.80 13.78 10.70
C TYR A 196 0.55 12.66 9.69
N THR A 197 1.26 12.76 8.58
CA THR A 197 1.36 11.73 7.56
C THR A 197 2.64 10.93 7.74
N TYR A 198 2.52 9.61 7.71
CA TYR A 198 3.60 8.64 7.91
C TYR A 198 3.82 7.85 6.63
N VAL A 199 5.09 7.58 6.32
CA VAL A 199 5.49 6.78 5.16
C VAL A 199 6.10 5.47 5.66
N PHE A 200 5.62 4.35 5.15
CA PHE A 200 6.10 3.02 5.46
C PHE A 200 6.50 2.27 4.19
N ASP A 201 7.53 1.43 4.29
CA ASP A 201 7.93 0.53 3.20
C ASP A 201 7.09 -0.75 3.15
N GLU A 202 7.40 -1.64 2.20
CA GLU A 202 6.71 -2.93 2.03
C GLU A 202 6.80 -3.90 3.21
N ASN A 203 7.72 -3.66 4.15
CA ASN A 203 7.87 -4.47 5.37
C ASN A 203 7.18 -3.82 6.58
N GLY A 204 6.54 -2.66 6.38
CA GLY A 204 5.96 -1.87 7.46
C GLY A 204 7.00 -1.22 8.35
N GLU A 205 8.21 -0.96 7.82
CA GLU A 205 9.21 -0.16 8.52
C GLU A 205 8.94 1.33 8.28
N PHE A 206 9.01 2.12 9.35
CA PHE A 206 8.82 3.56 9.28
C PHE A 206 9.98 4.22 8.54
N ILE A 207 9.66 5.01 7.51
CA ILE A 207 10.64 5.78 6.74
C ILE A 207 10.72 7.21 7.29
N CYS A 208 9.60 7.93 7.24
CA CYS A 208 9.54 9.34 7.64
C CYS A 208 8.11 9.78 7.96
N LYS A 209 7.99 10.96 8.60
CA LYS A 209 6.72 11.66 8.85
C LYS A 209 6.78 13.10 8.35
N PHE A 210 5.65 13.63 7.88
CA PHE A 210 5.48 15.02 7.47
C PHE A 210 4.09 15.54 7.87
N LEU A 211 3.93 16.86 7.88
CA LEU A 211 2.65 17.56 8.09
C LEU A 211 1.87 17.64 6.78
#